data_AF-A0A1K0J721-F1
#
_entry.id   AF-A0A1K0J721-F1
#
_cell.length_a   1.000
_cell.length_b   1.000
_cell.length_c   1.000
_cell.angle_alpha   90.00
_cell.angle_beta   90.00
_cell.angle_gamma   90.00
#
_symmetry.space_group_name_H-M   'P 1'
#
loop_
_entity.id
_entity.type
_entity.pdbx_description
1 polymer ?
#
loop_
_entity_poly.entity_id
_entity_poly.type
_entity_poly.pdbx_seq_one_letter_code
_entity_poly.pdbx_strand_id
1 'polypeptide(L)'
;MPKTPSNSTPSAKIDRTAEQHRWHLATDDFSVEITDLEYAVMRAYQSFLRWQSECLAAVTGITLSGQENTLLHIIRMHERPKTIKDLLHMTNRQDVPNMQYELRKLLKAELVDKYGSARTGIYYFATDEGIRVCDEFARLRRETLLETAQGEFGPKSGTLKAAGQLEQLEKVYEIATREIATYHRRR
;
A
#
# COMPACT_ATOMS: atom_id res chain seq x y z
N MET A 1 -56.48 -36.68 6.98
CA MET A 1 -55.89 -36.01 5.79
C MET A 1 -55.06 -34.82 6.26
N PRO A 2 -53.77 -34.73 5.89
CA PRO A 2 -52.87 -33.66 6.32
C PRO A 2 -53.02 -32.44 5.39
N LYS A 3 -52.96 -31.23 5.96
CA LYS A 3 -52.79 -29.98 5.19
C LYS A 3 -51.31 -29.59 5.23
N THR A 4 -50.69 -29.59 4.06
CA THR A 4 -49.32 -29.17 3.75
C THR A 4 -49.15 -27.66 3.99
N PRO A 5 -48.00 -27.19 4.50
CA PRO A 5 -47.70 -25.76 4.61
C PRO A 5 -47.27 -25.20 3.24
N SER A 6 -47.81 -24.03 2.86
CA SER A 6 -47.41 -23.30 1.65
C SER A 6 -46.17 -22.46 1.94
N ASN A 7 -45.10 -22.77 1.22
CA ASN A 7 -43.80 -22.09 1.21
C ASN A 7 -43.92 -20.57 0.96
N SER A 8 -43.41 -19.76 1.88
CA SER A 8 -43.00 -18.39 1.58
C SER A 8 -41.66 -18.41 0.82
N THR A 9 -41.68 -17.95 -0.43
CA THR A 9 -40.54 -17.90 -1.36
C THR A 9 -39.39 -17.02 -0.82
N PRO A 10 -38.14 -17.53 -0.68
CA PRO A 10 -36.97 -16.74 -0.27
C PRO A 10 -36.39 -15.82 -1.37
N SER A 11 -36.82 -16.01 -2.62
CA SER A 11 -36.15 -15.47 -3.82
C SER A 11 -36.14 -13.94 -3.92
N ALA A 12 -37.18 -13.25 -3.44
CA ALA A 12 -37.35 -11.80 -3.65
C ALA A 12 -36.57 -10.91 -2.65
N LYS A 13 -35.94 -11.51 -1.62
CA LYS A 13 -35.07 -10.77 -0.69
C LYS A 13 -33.61 -10.78 -1.13
N ILE A 14 -33.15 -11.86 -1.74
CA ILE A 14 -31.77 -12.01 -2.23
C ILE A 14 -31.51 -11.05 -3.39
N ASP A 15 -32.50 -10.90 -4.28
CA ASP A 15 -32.42 -10.06 -5.49
C ASP A 15 -32.26 -8.55 -5.19
N ARG A 16 -32.92 -8.04 -4.14
CA ARG A 16 -32.83 -6.61 -3.75
C ARG A 16 -31.50 -6.23 -3.10
N THR A 17 -30.84 -7.16 -2.42
CA THR A 17 -29.49 -6.95 -1.87
C THR A 17 -28.42 -6.88 -2.97
N ALA A 18 -28.63 -7.55 -4.11
CA ALA A 18 -27.73 -7.48 -5.25
C ALA A 18 -27.85 -6.16 -6.02
N GLU A 19 -29.06 -5.60 -6.16
CA GLU A 19 -29.26 -4.28 -6.77
C GLU A 19 -28.72 -3.11 -5.93
N GLN A 20 -28.75 -3.21 -4.60
CA GLN A 20 -28.26 -2.15 -3.71
C GLN A 20 -26.73 -2.07 -3.58
N HIS A 21 -25.98 -3.06 -4.08
CA HIS A 21 -24.52 -3.09 -4.04
C HIS A 21 -23.83 -2.68 -5.34
N ARG A 22 -24.56 -2.10 -6.31
CA ARG A 22 -23.94 -1.71 -7.59
C ARG A 22 -23.29 -0.34 -7.47
N TRP A 23 -22.00 -0.32 -7.14
CA TRP A 23 -21.14 0.83 -7.44
C TRP A 23 -21.24 1.09 -8.96
N HIS A 24 -21.30 2.35 -9.39
CA HIS A 24 -21.29 2.75 -10.81
C HIS A 24 -20.18 2.12 -11.69
N LEU A 25 -19.13 1.55 -11.10
CA LEU A 25 -18.06 0.82 -11.80
C LEU A 25 -18.37 -0.69 -12.01
N ALA A 26 -19.40 -1.21 -11.36
CA ALA A 26 -19.72 -2.63 -11.27
C ALA A 26 -20.99 -2.98 -12.06
N THR A 27 -20.83 -3.21 -13.36
CA THR A 27 -21.94 -3.48 -14.30
C THR A 27 -22.30 -4.96 -14.43
N ASP A 28 -21.40 -5.86 -14.07
CA ASP A 28 -21.54 -7.33 -14.09
C ASP A 28 -20.85 -7.97 -12.87
N ASP A 29 -21.07 -9.26 -12.66
CA ASP A 29 -20.59 -9.97 -11.46
C ASP A 29 -19.07 -9.89 -11.29
N PHE A 30 -18.29 -9.96 -12.39
CA PHE A 30 -16.84 -9.87 -12.33
C PHE A 30 -16.38 -8.46 -11.95
N SER A 31 -16.99 -7.42 -12.55
CA SER A 31 -16.68 -6.03 -12.20
C SER A 31 -17.07 -5.67 -10.76
N VAL A 32 -18.10 -6.28 -10.17
CA VAL A 32 -18.40 -6.17 -8.73
C VAL A 32 -17.21 -6.68 -7.90
N GLU A 33 -16.75 -7.90 -8.16
CA GLU A 33 -15.64 -8.52 -7.42
C GLU A 33 -14.35 -7.69 -7.49
N ILE A 34 -14.01 -7.21 -8.70
CA ILE A 34 -12.84 -6.35 -8.90
C ILE A 34 -13.02 -5.05 -8.14
N THR A 35 -14.15 -4.36 -8.32
CA THR A 35 -14.42 -3.08 -7.69
C THR A 35 -14.35 -3.15 -6.15
N ASP A 36 -14.85 -4.22 -5.54
CA ASP A 36 -14.74 -4.46 -4.10
C ASP A 36 -13.28 -4.62 -3.65
N LEU A 37 -12.47 -5.33 -4.45
CA LEU A 37 -11.03 -5.47 -4.20
C LEU A 37 -10.32 -4.10 -4.31
N GLU A 38 -10.64 -3.29 -5.32
CA GLU A 38 -10.07 -1.95 -5.48
C GLU A 38 -10.41 -1.04 -4.29
N TYR A 39 -11.65 -1.12 -3.80
CA TYR A 39 -12.08 -0.40 -2.61
C TYR A 39 -11.27 -0.80 -1.37
N ALA A 40 -11.08 -2.12 -1.19
CA ALA A 40 -10.32 -2.66 -0.07
C ALA A 40 -8.88 -2.17 -0.13
N VAL A 41 -8.24 -2.18 -1.31
CA VAL A 41 -6.89 -1.66 -1.53
C VAL A 41 -6.80 -0.17 -1.17
N MET A 42 -7.73 0.65 -1.65
CA MET A 42 -7.74 2.09 -1.33
C MET A 42 -7.80 2.34 0.18
N ARG A 43 -8.73 1.70 0.89
CA ARG A 43 -8.88 1.90 2.35
C ARG A 43 -7.71 1.31 3.14
N ALA A 44 -7.21 0.14 2.73
CA ALA A 44 -6.06 -0.49 3.36
C ALA A 44 -4.80 0.37 3.20
N TYR A 45 -4.55 0.89 2.00
CA TYR A 45 -3.42 1.79 1.73
C TYR A 45 -3.46 3.05 2.59
N GLN A 46 -4.62 3.72 2.68
CA GLN A 46 -4.76 4.91 3.53
C GLN A 46 -4.57 4.60 5.02
N SER A 47 -5.08 3.46 5.48
CA SER A 47 -4.90 3.01 6.87
C SER A 47 -3.44 2.67 7.16
N PHE A 48 -2.76 2.03 6.21
CA PHE A 48 -1.35 1.67 6.29
C PHE A 48 -0.44 2.91 6.36
N LEU A 49 -0.68 3.93 5.51
CA LEU A 49 0.09 5.17 5.57
C LEU A 49 -0.08 5.91 6.90
N ARG A 50 -1.31 5.97 7.41
CA ARG A 50 -1.60 6.59 8.72
C ARG A 50 -0.87 5.86 9.84
N TRP A 51 -1.01 4.53 9.89
CA TRP A 51 -0.32 3.70 10.88
C TRP A 51 1.20 3.90 10.83
N GLN A 52 1.82 3.90 9.65
CA GLN A 52 3.25 4.14 9.52
C GLN A 52 3.66 5.53 10.04
N SER A 53 2.87 6.56 9.75
CA SER A 53 3.11 7.93 10.23
C SER A 53 3.07 8.01 11.76
N GLU A 54 2.04 7.43 12.38
CA GLU A 54 1.89 7.39 13.84
C GLU A 54 3.03 6.62 14.51
N CYS A 55 3.41 5.46 13.96
CA CYS A 55 4.53 4.68 14.49
C CYS A 55 5.87 5.43 14.37
N LEU A 56 6.13 6.11 13.24
CA LEU A 56 7.33 6.91 13.08
C LEU A 56 7.35 8.10 14.05
N ALA A 57 6.22 8.77 14.23
CA ALA A 57 6.09 9.86 15.19
C ALA A 57 6.30 9.39 16.63
N ALA A 58 5.81 8.21 17.00
CA ALA A 58 6.04 7.61 18.32
C ALA A 58 7.51 7.31 18.61
N VAL A 59 8.30 7.00 17.58
CA VAL A 59 9.75 6.69 17.71
C VAL A 59 10.60 7.96 17.68
N THR A 60 10.26 8.92 16.81
CA THR A 60 11.10 10.10 16.54
C THR A 60 10.67 11.36 17.29
N GLY A 61 9.42 11.42 17.74
CA GLY A 61 8.79 12.67 18.22
C GLY A 61 8.50 13.69 17.11
N ILE A 62 8.73 13.34 15.83
CA ILE A 62 8.57 14.23 14.68
C ILE A 62 7.39 13.77 13.83
N THR A 63 6.59 14.71 13.34
CA THR A 63 5.51 14.43 12.39
C THR A 63 6.06 14.27 10.97
N LEU A 64 6.30 13.02 10.57
CA LEU A 64 6.61 12.62 9.20
C LEU A 64 5.49 11.72 8.66
N SER A 65 5.25 11.78 7.36
CA SER A 65 4.21 11.00 6.69
C SER A 65 4.57 9.52 6.59
N GLY A 66 3.57 8.66 6.38
CA GLY A 66 3.83 7.23 6.11
C GLY A 66 4.64 6.98 4.84
N GLN A 67 4.59 7.90 3.87
CA GLN A 67 5.43 7.84 2.66
C GLN A 67 6.89 8.14 2.99
N GLU A 68 7.15 9.12 3.84
CA GLU A 68 8.49 9.42 4.35
C GLU A 68 9.06 8.23 5.15
N ASN A 69 8.23 7.58 5.98
CA ASN A 69 8.63 6.34 6.68
C ASN A 69 8.95 5.20 5.70
N THR A 70 8.09 4.99 4.71
CA THR A 70 8.31 3.98 3.66
C THR A 70 9.64 4.24 2.97
N LEU A 71 9.92 5.49 2.61
CA LEU A 71 11.13 5.88 1.92
C LEU A 71 12.38 5.65 2.78
N LEU A 72 12.34 5.99 4.06
CA LEU A 72 13.43 5.71 5.01
C LEU A 72 13.76 4.20 5.06
N HIS A 73 12.75 3.34 5.19
CA HIS A 73 12.94 1.89 5.18
C HIS A 73 13.48 1.36 3.85
N ILE A 74 13.00 1.87 2.71
CA ILE A 74 13.55 1.54 1.40
C ILE A 74 15.01 1.98 1.31
N ILE A 75 15.36 3.20 1.75
CA ILE A 75 16.76 3.68 1.76
C ILE A 75 17.65 2.76 2.59
N ARG A 76 17.21 2.36 3.79
CA ARG A 76 17.93 1.40 4.65
C ARG A 76 18.06 0.00 4.04
N MET A 77 17.11 -0.43 3.21
CA MET A 77 17.03 -1.80 2.69
C MET A 77 18.36 -2.29 2.08
N HIS A 78 18.81 -3.47 2.49
CA HIS A 78 20.06 -4.10 2.04
C HIS A 78 21.34 -3.29 2.32
N GLU A 79 21.28 -2.25 3.17
CA GLU A 79 22.45 -1.44 3.57
C GLU A 79 23.23 -0.85 2.39
N ARG A 80 22.54 -0.65 1.27
CA ARG A 80 23.11 -0.11 0.04
C ARG A 80 22.53 1.27 -0.28
N PRO A 81 23.39 2.27 -0.57
CA PRO A 81 22.93 3.59 -1.01
C PRO A 81 22.09 3.53 -2.29
N LYS A 82 21.07 4.38 -2.38
CA LYS A 82 20.08 4.39 -3.47
C LYS A 82 20.04 5.73 -4.18
N THR A 83 19.86 5.70 -5.50
CA THR A 83 19.57 6.92 -6.28
C THR A 83 18.08 7.21 -6.28
N ILE A 84 17.67 8.44 -6.66
CA ILE A 84 16.24 8.76 -6.88
C ILE A 84 15.60 7.80 -7.89
N LYS A 85 16.35 7.38 -8.92
CA LYS A 85 15.85 6.44 -9.92
C LYS A 85 15.54 5.07 -9.30
N ASP A 86 16.42 4.58 -8.42
CA ASP A 86 16.19 3.33 -7.71
C ASP A 86 14.95 3.46 -6.81
N LEU A 87 14.83 4.57 -6.08
CA LEU A 87 13.70 4.81 -5.17
C LEU A 87 12.36 4.86 -5.91
N LEU A 88 12.29 5.57 -7.04
CA LEU A 88 11.10 5.61 -7.90
C LEU A 88 10.73 4.21 -8.40
N HIS A 89 11.71 3.45 -8.87
CA HIS A 89 11.48 2.09 -9.36
C HIS A 89 11.01 1.13 -8.26
N MET A 90 11.68 1.13 -7.10
CA MET A 90 11.37 0.24 -5.98
C MET A 90 10.02 0.55 -5.31
N THR A 91 9.49 1.75 -5.47
CA THR A 91 8.21 2.18 -4.88
C THR A 91 7.08 2.23 -5.91
N ASN A 92 7.32 1.81 -7.15
CA ASN A 92 6.42 1.97 -8.29
C ASN A 92 5.87 3.40 -8.45
N ARG A 93 6.75 4.40 -8.39
CA ARG A 93 6.41 5.84 -8.47
C ARG A 93 7.05 6.52 -9.67
N GLN A 94 6.40 7.59 -10.15
CA GLN A 94 6.88 8.41 -11.26
C GLN A 94 7.01 9.90 -10.91
N ASP A 95 6.61 10.30 -9.70
CA ASP A 95 6.55 11.69 -9.25
C ASP A 95 7.89 12.21 -8.68
N VAL A 96 8.85 12.53 -9.56
CA VAL A 96 10.17 13.07 -9.16
C VAL A 96 10.08 14.25 -8.17
N PRO A 97 9.21 15.28 -8.35
CA PRO A 97 9.18 16.43 -7.45
C PRO A 97 8.78 16.09 -6.01
N ASN A 98 7.81 15.17 -5.85
CA ASN A 98 7.32 14.79 -4.54
C ASN A 98 8.30 13.83 -3.83
N MET A 99 8.93 12.90 -4.57
CA MET A 99 10.07 12.11 -4.08
C MET A 99 11.21 13.01 -3.56
N GLN A 100 11.57 14.06 -4.32
CA GLN A 100 12.60 15.01 -3.88
C GLN A 100 12.19 15.80 -2.63
N TYR A 101 10.91 16.10 -2.48
CA TYR A 101 10.39 16.79 -1.31
C TYR A 101 10.46 15.93 -0.05
N GLU A 102 10.06 14.66 -0.15
CA GLU A 102 10.18 13.67 0.93
C GLU A 102 11.65 13.48 1.34
N LEU A 103 12.57 13.34 0.37
CA LEU A 103 14.00 13.24 0.64
C LEU A 103 14.56 14.47 1.37
N ARG A 104 14.10 15.68 1.01
CA ARG A 104 14.51 16.91 1.72
C ARG A 104 14.05 16.90 3.18
N LYS A 105 12.87 16.37 3.48
CA LYS A 105 12.40 16.24 4.86
C LYS A 105 13.22 15.24 5.66
N LEU A 106 13.52 14.07 5.08
CA LEU A 106 14.36 13.06 5.73
C LEU A 106 15.79 13.56 5.99
N LEU A 107 16.36 14.31 5.05
CA LEU A 107 17.65 15.01 5.23
C LEU A 107 17.58 16.03 6.37
N LYS A 108 16.51 16.85 6.41
CA LYS A 108 16.32 17.85 7.47
C LYS A 108 16.13 17.23 8.85
N ALA A 109 15.54 16.04 8.91
CA ALA A 109 15.38 15.27 10.13
C ALA A 109 16.62 14.43 10.49
N GLU A 110 17.71 14.53 9.71
CA GLU A 110 18.98 13.81 9.92
C GLU A 110 18.85 12.28 9.91
N LEU A 111 17.74 11.74 9.38
CA LEU A 111 17.49 10.29 9.26
C LEU A 111 18.16 9.69 8.01
N VAL A 112 18.41 10.53 7.01
CA VAL A 112 19.04 10.16 5.74
C VAL A 112 20.11 11.18 5.46
N ASP A 113 21.21 10.74 4.86
CA ASP A 113 22.21 11.61 4.27
C ASP A 113 22.49 11.20 2.82
N LYS A 114 23.26 12.01 2.10
CA LYS A 114 23.56 11.80 0.69
C LYS A 114 25.00 12.17 0.34
N TYR A 115 25.52 11.50 -0.67
CA TYR A 115 26.80 11.84 -1.29
C TYR A 115 26.73 11.80 -2.81
N GLY A 116 27.77 12.29 -3.46
CA GLY A 116 27.89 12.35 -4.91
C GLY A 116 27.55 13.72 -5.48
N SER A 117 27.35 13.78 -6.80
CA SER A 117 27.21 15.04 -7.54
C SER A 117 26.22 14.87 -8.69
N ALA A 118 25.79 15.99 -9.28
CA ALA A 118 24.97 15.96 -10.50
C ALA A 118 25.65 15.19 -11.65
N ARG A 119 26.99 15.14 -11.69
CA ARG A 119 27.76 14.45 -12.74
C ARG A 119 27.87 12.94 -12.51
N THR A 120 27.99 12.51 -11.26
CA THR A 120 28.26 11.10 -10.88
C THR A 120 27.03 10.37 -10.31
N GLY A 121 25.93 11.09 -10.12
CA GLY A 121 24.74 10.61 -9.41
C GLY A 121 24.77 10.99 -7.94
N ILE A 122 23.58 11.25 -7.39
CA ILE A 122 23.35 11.48 -5.96
C ILE A 122 22.82 10.18 -5.35
N TYR A 123 23.48 9.72 -4.29
CA TYR A 123 23.14 8.50 -3.56
C TYR A 123 22.71 8.85 -2.15
N TYR A 124 21.62 8.24 -1.70
CA TYR A 124 21.03 8.43 -0.38
C TYR A 124 21.24 7.18 0.46
N PHE A 125 21.56 7.36 1.74
CA PHE A 125 21.77 6.27 2.70
C PHE A 125 21.20 6.67 4.07
N ALA A 126 20.85 5.69 4.89
CA ALA A 126 20.39 5.95 6.25
C ALA A 126 21.58 6.32 7.13
N THR A 127 21.43 7.36 7.95
CA THR A 127 22.40 7.73 8.99
C THR A 127 22.35 6.75 10.16
N ASP A 128 23.28 6.86 11.11
CA ASP A 128 23.22 6.07 12.36
C ASP A 128 21.88 6.31 13.10
N GLU A 129 21.41 7.55 13.12
CA GLU A 129 20.11 7.90 13.70
C GLU A 129 18.96 7.29 12.89
N GLY A 130 19.00 7.36 11.56
CA GLY A 130 18.01 6.70 10.69
C GLY A 130 17.95 5.19 10.90
N ILE A 131 19.09 4.53 11.11
CA ILE A 131 19.17 3.10 11.42
C ILE A 131 18.52 2.83 12.78
N ARG A 132 18.89 3.59 13.82
CA ARG A 132 18.31 3.49 15.17
C ARG A 132 16.79 3.62 15.13
N VAL A 133 16.28 4.64 14.44
CA VAL A 133 14.85 4.87 14.26
C VAL A 133 14.17 3.70 13.56
N CYS A 134 14.76 3.15 12.50
CA CYS A 134 14.19 1.99 11.82
C CYS A 134 14.16 0.74 12.73
N ASP A 135 15.16 0.55 13.59
CA ASP A 135 15.21 -0.57 14.53
C ASP A 135 14.17 -0.44 15.65
N GLU A 136 14.01 0.75 16.20
CA GLU A 136 12.96 1.05 17.18
C GLU A 136 11.57 0.93 16.57
N PHE A 137 11.37 1.42 15.33
CA PHE A 137 10.15 1.20 14.57
C PHE A 137 9.86 -0.30 14.41
N ALA A 138 10.87 -1.09 14.03
CA ALA A 138 10.71 -2.52 13.86
C ALA A 138 10.34 -3.22 15.18
N ARG A 139 10.88 -2.77 16.31
CA ARG A 139 10.49 -3.23 17.65
C ARG A 139 9.03 -2.89 17.96
N LEU A 140 8.64 -1.62 17.82
CA LEU A 140 7.27 -1.18 18.07
C LEU A 140 6.26 -1.93 17.18
N ARG A 141 6.62 -2.15 15.90
CA ARG A 141 5.80 -2.93 14.97
C ARG A 141 5.58 -4.37 15.43
N ARG A 142 6.59 -5.02 16.02
CA ARG A 142 6.43 -6.38 16.58
C ARG A 142 5.45 -6.38 17.74
N GLU A 143 5.65 -5.47 18.69
CA GLU A 143 4.88 -5.37 19.94
C GLU A 143 3.43 -4.88 19.73
N THR A 144 3.11 -4.28 18.57
CA THR A 144 1.78 -3.73 18.30
C THR A 144 1.09 -4.43 17.14
N LEU A 145 1.55 -4.17 15.91
CA LEU A 145 0.91 -4.64 14.69
C LEU A 145 0.95 -6.17 14.58
N LEU A 146 2.11 -6.79 14.81
CA LEU A 146 2.23 -8.24 14.62
C LEU A 146 1.47 -9.04 15.68
N GLU A 147 1.49 -8.60 16.94
CA GLU A 147 0.69 -9.22 18.01
C GLU A 147 -0.81 -9.10 17.72
N THR A 148 -1.28 -7.91 17.34
CA THR A 148 -2.69 -7.71 16.95
C THR A 148 -3.06 -8.55 15.74
N ALA A 149 -2.19 -8.58 14.72
CA ALA A 149 -2.41 -9.35 13.51
C ALA A 149 -2.45 -10.86 13.78
N GLN A 150 -1.67 -11.39 14.72
CA GLN A 150 -1.74 -12.82 15.07
C GLN A 150 -3.10 -13.21 15.67
N GLY A 151 -3.74 -12.31 16.44
CA GLY A 151 -5.08 -12.54 16.98
C GLY A 151 -6.17 -12.55 15.92
N GLU A 152 -6.06 -11.66 14.92
CA GLU A 152 -7.03 -11.52 13.83
C GLU A 152 -6.82 -12.53 12.69
N PHE A 153 -5.57 -12.74 12.31
CA PHE A 153 -5.14 -13.62 11.23
C PHE A 153 -4.56 -14.90 11.83
N GLY A 154 -5.44 -15.87 12.11
CA GLY A 154 -5.02 -17.18 12.62
C GLY A 154 -4.05 -17.95 11.71
N PRO A 155 -3.58 -19.15 12.09
CA PRO A 155 -2.51 -19.89 11.40
C PRO A 155 -2.75 -20.23 9.91
N LYS A 156 -3.99 -20.08 9.43
CA LYS A 156 -4.42 -20.31 8.03
C LYS A 156 -4.97 -19.05 7.37
N SER A 157 -4.49 -17.87 7.78
CA SER A 157 -4.98 -16.55 7.40
C SER A 157 -5.13 -16.27 5.90
N GLY A 158 -4.51 -17.09 5.03
CA GLY A 158 -4.51 -16.86 3.59
C GLY A 158 -3.69 -15.63 3.18
N THR A 159 -2.89 -15.03 4.07
CA THR A 159 -2.13 -13.80 3.78
C THR A 159 -1.19 -13.95 2.58
N LEU A 160 -0.58 -15.12 2.39
CA LEU A 160 0.24 -15.40 1.19
C LEU A 160 -0.60 -15.38 -0.10
N LYS A 161 -1.83 -15.90 -0.06
CA LYS A 161 -2.75 -15.85 -1.20
C LYS A 161 -3.17 -14.41 -1.46
N ALA A 162 -3.50 -13.64 -0.43
CA ALA A 162 -3.84 -12.23 -0.55
C ALA A 162 -2.70 -11.40 -1.16
N ALA A 163 -1.46 -11.62 -0.73
CA ALA A 163 -0.28 -10.99 -1.34
C ALA A 163 -0.17 -11.32 -2.84
N GLY A 164 -0.32 -12.59 -3.21
CA GLY A 164 -0.32 -13.00 -4.62
C GLY A 164 -1.46 -12.38 -5.45
N GLN A 165 -2.64 -12.18 -4.86
CA GLN A 165 -3.76 -11.49 -5.52
C GLN A 165 -3.46 -10.01 -5.76
N LEU A 166 -2.82 -9.33 -4.80
CA LEU A 166 -2.40 -7.93 -4.96
C LEU A 166 -1.32 -7.79 -6.05
N GLU A 167 -0.36 -8.71 -6.11
CA GLU A 167 0.65 -8.73 -7.18
C GLU A 167 0.03 -8.98 -8.57
N GLN A 168 -1.00 -9.82 -8.64
CA GLN A 168 -1.74 -10.03 -9.89
C GLN A 168 -2.50 -8.76 -10.31
N LEU A 169 -3.16 -8.10 -9.35
CA LEU A 169 -3.87 -6.85 -9.60
C LEU A 169 -2.91 -5.75 -10.09
N GLU A 170 -1.74 -5.61 -9.46
CA GLU A 170 -0.70 -4.66 -9.89
C GLU A 170 -0.27 -4.91 -11.34
N LYS A 171 -0.02 -6.17 -11.72
CA LYS A 171 0.33 -6.52 -13.10
C LYS A 171 -0.77 -6.14 -14.10
N VAL A 172 -2.04 -6.35 -13.73
CA VAL A 172 -3.19 -5.97 -14.57
C VAL A 172 -3.22 -4.46 -14.77
N TYR A 173 -3.02 -3.67 -13.71
CA TYR A 173 -2.95 -2.21 -13.82
C TYR A 173 -1.83 -1.75 -14.73
N GLU A 174 -0.64 -2.35 -14.62
CA GLU A 174 0.49 -2.01 -15.46
C GLU A 174 0.22 -2.31 -16.95
N ILE A 175 -0.44 -3.43 -17.26
CA ILE A 175 -0.85 -3.77 -18.63
C ILE A 175 -1.87 -2.76 -19.15
N ALA A 176 -2.95 -2.53 -18.39
CA ALA A 176 -4.03 -1.62 -18.79
C ALA A 176 -3.53 -0.17 -18.96
N THR A 177 -2.63 0.29 -18.08
CA THR A 177 -2.02 1.63 -18.17
C THR A 177 -1.22 1.81 -19.46
N ARG A 178 -0.44 0.80 -19.85
CA ARG A 178 0.31 0.82 -21.12
C ARG A 178 -0.63 0.89 -22.32
N GLU A 179 -1.73 0.14 -22.29
CA GLU A 179 -2.72 0.18 -23.36
C GLU A 179 -3.36 1.57 -23.49
N ILE A 180 -3.81 2.15 -22.37
CA ILE A 180 -4.39 3.51 -22.32
C ILE A 180 -3.41 4.56 -22.87
N ALA A 181 -2.12 4.47 -22.52
CA ALA A 181 -1.10 5.40 -23.01
C ALA A 181 -0.93 5.38 -24.54
N THR A 182 -1.30 4.29 -25.20
CA THR A 182 -1.32 4.17 -26.67
C THR A 182 -2.69 4.49 -27.28
N TYR A 183 -3.76 4.30 -26.52
CA TYR A 183 -5.14 4.55 -26.97
C TYR A 183 -5.34 6.01 -27.39
N HIS A 184 -4.80 6.96 -26.62
CA HIS A 184 -4.87 8.39 -26.94
C HIS A 184 -4.10 8.82 -28.19
N ARG A 185 -3.27 7.95 -28.79
CA ARG A 185 -2.55 8.25 -30.05
C ARG A 185 -3.31 7.81 -31.31
N ARG A 186 -4.44 7.09 -31.16
CA ARG A 186 -5.24 6.56 -32.27
C ARG A 186 -6.52 7.35 -32.56
N ARG A 187 -6.81 8.39 -31.77
CA ARG A 187 -7.83 9.41 -32.06
C ARG A 187 -7.14 10.66 -32.59
#